data_AF-A0A0J1D692-F1
#
_entry.id   AF-A0A0J1D692-F1
#
_cell.length_a   1.000
_cell.length_b   1.000
_cell.length_c   1.000
_cell.angle_alpha   90.00
_cell.angle_beta   90.00
_cell.angle_gamma   90.00
#
_symmetry.space_group_name_H-M   'P 1'
#
loop_
_entity.id
_entity.type
_entity.pdbx_description
1 polymer ?
#
loop_
_entity_poly.entity_id
_entity_poly.type
_entity_poly.pdbx_seq_one_letter_code
_entity_poly.pdbx_strand_id
1 'polypeptide(L)' 'MSLIAVLAACGSAPVGPGFYRVERGDTVSKVARANRTSAQNIARWNNLTDPNAIEVGQVL' A
#
# COMPACT_ATOMS: atom_id res chain seq x y z
N MET A 1 -2.49 -35.30 0.60
CA MET A 1 -1.05 -35.00 0.68
C MET A 1 -0.89 -33.48 0.64
N SER A 2 -0.91 -32.85 1.82
CA SER A 2 -0.77 -31.39 1.95
C SER A 2 0.68 -31.02 1.78
N LEU A 3 1.01 -30.32 0.69
CA LEU A 3 2.32 -29.70 0.54
C LEU A 3 2.25 -28.32 1.22
N ILE A 4 2.89 -28.22 2.37
CA ILE A 4 3.14 -26.97 3.08
C ILE A 4 4.24 -26.24 2.30
N ALA A 5 3.87 -25.23 1.52
CA ALA A 5 4.84 -24.31 0.92
C ALA A 5 5.20 -23.25 1.97
N VAL A 6 6.28 -23.49 2.71
CA VAL A 6 6.96 -22.46 3.51
C VAL A 6 7.75 -21.59 2.52
N LEU A 7 7.08 -20.62 1.91
CA LEU A 7 7.75 -19.57 1.14
C LEU A 7 8.07 -18.42 2.08
N ALA A 8 9.30 -18.44 2.58
CA ALA A 8 9.98 -17.24 3.04
C ALA A 8 10.11 -16.27 1.86
N ALA A 9 9.19 -15.31 1.77
CA ALA A 9 9.30 -14.17 0.87
C ALA A 9 9.73 -12.93 1.66
N CYS A 10 11.01 -12.87 2.05
CA CYS A 10 11.69 -11.58 2.23
C CYS A 10 12.00 -11.02 0.84
N GLY A 11 10.93 -10.73 0.11
CA GLY A 11 10.96 -10.15 -1.22
C GLY A 11 9.66 -9.39 -1.29
N SER A 12 9.74 -8.07 -1.16
CA SER A 12 8.62 -7.16 -1.44
C SER A 12 8.12 -7.47 -2.84
N ALA A 13 7.12 -8.35 -2.92
CA ALA A 13 6.51 -8.76 -4.17
C ALA A 13 6.13 -7.47 -4.91
N PRO A 14 6.45 -7.37 -6.21
CA PRO A 14 6.05 -6.21 -6.99
C PRO A 14 4.55 -6.04 -6.81
N VAL A 15 4.20 -4.90 -6.24
CA VAL A 15 2.82 -4.47 -6.09
C VAL A 15 2.20 -4.53 -7.49
N GLY A 16 1.12 -5.30 -7.64
CA GLY A 16 0.48 -5.49 -8.95
C GLY A 16 0.07 -4.15 -9.55
N PRO A 17 -0.19 -4.07 -10.87
CA PRO A 17 -0.67 -2.83 -11.47
C PRO A 17 -1.92 -2.33 -10.74
N GLY A 18 -1.84 -1.09 -10.21
CA GLY A 18 -2.88 -0.49 -9.37
C GLY A 18 -2.55 -0.43 -7.88
N PHE A 19 -1.46 -1.06 -7.44
CA PHE A 19 -1.00 -1.02 -6.05
C PHE A 19 0.22 -0.12 -5.89
N TYR A 20 0.28 0.66 -4.81
CA TYR A 20 1.42 1.54 -4.54
C TYR A 20 2.01 1.27 -3.15
N ARG A 21 3.32 1.02 -3.09
CA ARG A 21 4.03 0.86 -1.83
C ARG A 21 4.49 2.22 -1.33
N VAL A 22 4.05 2.59 -0.14
CA VAL A 22 4.45 3.83 0.53
C VAL A 22 5.95 3.79 0.83
N GLU A 23 6.68 4.81 0.40
CA GLU A 23 8.09 5.00 0.74
C GLU A 23 8.27 6.02 1.88
N ARG A 24 9.46 6.02 2.50
CA ARG A 24 9.75 6.91 3.64
C ARG A 24 9.72 8.37 3.19
N GLY A 25 8.79 9.15 3.73
CA GLY A 25 8.61 10.56 3.38
C GLY A 25 7.48 10.83 2.39
N ASP A 26 6.82 9.78 1.92
CA ASP A 26 5.54 9.90 1.23
C ASP A 26 4.38 10.03 2.21
N THR A 27 3.34 10.69 1.71
CA THR A 27 2.06 10.83 2.40
C THR A 27 0.97 10.38 1.45
N VAL A 28 -0.15 9.84 1.96
CA VAL A 28 -1.29 9.50 1.10
C VAL A 28 -1.69 10.70 0.27
N SER A 29 -1.61 11.92 0.82
CA SER A 29 -1.87 13.16 0.10
C SER A 29 -0.98 13.36 -1.14
N LYS A 30 0.32 13.03 -1.08
CA LYS A 30 1.22 13.08 -2.24
C LYS A 30 0.87 12.00 -3.28
N VAL A 31 0.65 10.77 -2.82
CA VAL A 31 0.29 9.62 -3.69
C VAL A 31 -1.06 9.88 -4.36
N ALA A 32 -2.03 10.41 -3.62
CA ALA A 32 -3.34 10.78 -4.10
C ALA A 32 -3.26 11.84 -5.20
N ARG A 33 -2.46 12.90 -4.98
CA ARG A 33 -2.20 13.93 -5.99
C ARG A 33 -1.57 13.36 -7.26
N ALA A 34 -0.57 12.49 -7.13
CA ALA A 34 0.08 11.84 -8.27
C ALA A 34 -0.91 10.98 -9.08
N ASN A 35 -1.83 10.29 -8.38
CA ASN A 35 -2.85 9.43 -8.98
C ASN A 35 -4.17 10.16 -9.29
N ARG A 36 -4.21 11.50 -9.20
CA ARG A 36 -5.41 12.33 -9.40
C ARG A 36 -6.64 11.84 -8.61
N THR A 37 -6.41 11.31 -7.41
CA THR A 37 -7.43 10.89 -6.45
C THR A 37 -7.31 11.70 -5.16
N SER A 38 -8.20 11.46 -4.20
CA SER A 38 -8.17 12.10 -2.88
C SER A 38 -7.62 11.13 -1.83
N ALA A 39 -7.00 11.68 -0.78
CA ALA A 39 -6.50 10.85 0.32
C ALA A 39 -7.63 10.07 1.01
N GLN A 40 -8.82 10.66 1.10
CA GLN A 40 -10.03 9.98 1.56
C GLN A 40 -10.45 8.82 0.67
N ASN A 41 -10.31 8.90 -0.65
CA ASN A 41 -10.65 7.79 -1.54
C ASN A 41 -9.67 6.62 -1.35
N ILE A 42 -8.37 6.91 -1.29
CA ILE A 42 -7.35 5.89 -1.00
C ILE A 42 -7.62 5.25 0.37
N ALA A 43 -7.94 6.06 1.39
CA ALA A 43 -8.29 5.57 2.71
C ALA A 43 -9.55 4.71 2.70
N ARG A 44 -10.57 5.08 1.93
CA ARG A 44 -11.78 4.26 1.76
C ARG A 44 -11.50 2.92 1.10
N TRP A 45 -10.66 2.90 0.05
CA TRP A 45 -10.28 1.67 -0.65
C TRP A 45 -9.43 0.75 0.21
N ASN A 46 -8.59 1.33 1.07
CA ASN A 46 -7.65 0.61 1.94
C ASN A 46 -8.13 0.50 3.40
N ASN A 47 -9.38 0.84 3.69
CA ASN A 47 -9.95 0.88 5.04
C ASN A 47 -9.08 1.61 6.09
N LEU A 48 -8.41 2.69 5.68
CA LEU A 48 -7.60 3.52 6.57
C LEU A 48 -8.50 4.45 7.37
N THR A 49 -8.35 4.41 8.70
CA THR A 49 -9.06 5.30 9.62
C THR A 49 -8.58 6.74 9.48
N ASP A 50 -7.28 6.94 9.26
CA ASP A 50 -6.69 8.26 8.99
C ASP A 50 -5.78 8.15 7.75
N PRO A 51 -6.06 8.88 6.66
CA PRO A 51 -5.19 8.94 5.49
C PRO A 51 -3.78 9.48 5.79
N ASN A 52 -3.58 10.17 6.92
CA ASN A 52 -2.26 10.66 7.32
C ASN A 52 -1.50 9.64 8.18
N ALA A 53 -2.18 8.62 8.69
CA ALA A 53 -1.60 7.53 9.47
C ALA A 53 -1.25 6.34 8.57
N ILE A 54 -0.37 6.56 7.59
CA ILE A 54 0.20 5.48 6.79
C ILE A 54 1.61 5.15 7.22
N GLU A 55 1.93 3.86 7.19
CA GLU A 55 3.25 3.37 7.53
C GLU A 55 4.11 3.14 6.29
N VAL A 56 5.41 3.35 6.44
CA VAL A 56 6.38 3.09 5.38
C VAL A 56 6.40 1.60 5.06
N GLY A 57 6.28 1.25 3.79
CA GLY A 57 6.22 -0.12 3.30
C GLY A 57 4.81 -0.70 3.19
N GLN A 58 3.79 0.06 3.60
CA GLN A 58 2.39 -0.30 3.39
C GLN A 58 2.03 -0.27 1.91
N VAL A 59 1.21 -1.22 1.47
CA VAL A 59 0.68 -1.28 0.10
C VAL A 59 -0.73 -0.71 0.09
N LEU A 60 -0.99 0.23 -0.82
CA LEU A 60 -2.26 0.92 -1.07
C LEU A 60 -2.89 0.47 -2.38
#